data_AF-A0A5A7N9L3-F1
#
_entry.id   AF-A0A5A7N9L3-F1
#
_cell.length_a   1.000
_cell.length_b   1.000
_cell.length_c   1.000
_cell.angle_alpha   90.00
_cell.angle_beta   90.00
_cell.angle_gamma   90.00
#
_symmetry.space_group_name_H-M   'P 1'
#
loop_
_entity.id
_entity.type
_entity.pdbx_description
1 polymer ?
#
loop_
_entity_poly.entity_id
_entity_poly.type
_entity_poly.pdbx_seq_one_letter_code
_entity_poly.pdbx_strand_id
1 'polypeptide(L)'
;MTEKLKLMAHSPEDLGIISAALQDSVLRVGDMAWLPGQHRFAAVANRYRWEKIAGRGQKARKSGRGQRVRAGLHFDGILKVQVKNIALDQPDQVIALLAIELEPGADGSAVINLIFAGGAHIRLEAECVDAVLSDLSDDWPALRVPDHNLS
;
A
#
# COMPACT_ATOMS: atom_id res chain seq x y z
N MET A 1 -14.36 -7.74 18.66
CA MET A 1 -13.64 -8.14 17.44
C MET A 1 -13.40 -6.88 16.63
N THR A 2 -12.17 -6.69 16.14
CA THR A 2 -11.83 -5.54 15.31
C THR A 2 -12.41 -5.74 13.92
N GLU A 3 -13.16 -4.75 13.40
CA GLU A 3 -13.59 -4.76 11.99
C GLU A 3 -12.35 -4.70 11.09
N LYS A 4 -12.21 -5.74 10.25
CA LYS A 4 -11.14 -5.89 9.27
C LYS A 4 -11.59 -5.30 7.94
N LEU A 5 -10.77 -4.42 7.38
CA LEU A 5 -10.99 -3.85 6.05
C LEU A 5 -10.65 -4.88 4.98
N LYS A 6 -11.54 -5.00 3.99
CA LYS A 6 -11.30 -5.74 2.75
C LYS A 6 -11.81 -4.90 1.59
N LEU A 7 -10.91 -4.56 0.66
CA LEU A 7 -11.20 -3.77 -0.53
C LEU A 7 -10.72 -4.52 -1.77
N MET A 8 -11.40 -4.28 -2.88
CA MET A 8 -11.00 -4.74 -4.21
C MET A 8 -11.05 -3.51 -5.14
N ALA A 9 -10.16 -3.46 -6.12
CA ALA A 9 -10.12 -2.39 -7.10
C ALA A 9 -10.08 -2.94 -8.51
N HIS A 10 -11.03 -2.49 -9.34
CA HIS A 10 -11.07 -2.75 -10.78
C HIS A 10 -11.12 -1.46 -11.61
N SER A 11 -11.00 -0.31 -10.94
CA SER A 11 -11.06 1.02 -11.54
C SER A 11 -10.01 1.95 -10.92
N PRO A 12 -9.66 3.06 -11.59
CA PRO A 12 -8.79 4.09 -11.02
C PRO A 12 -9.30 4.66 -9.69
N GLU A 13 -10.62 4.85 -9.57
CA GLU A 13 -11.27 5.38 -8.37
C GLU A 13 -11.12 4.42 -7.19
N ASP A 14 -11.37 3.13 -7.41
CA ASP A 14 -11.20 2.10 -6.36
C ASP A 14 -9.74 1.99 -5.91
N LEU A 15 -8.81 2.05 -6.87
CA LEU A 15 -7.38 2.01 -6.57
C LEU A 15 -6.97 3.23 -5.74
N GLY A 16 -7.56 4.40 -5.99
CA GLY A 16 -7.41 5.58 -5.15
C GLY A 16 -7.84 5.36 -3.69
N ILE A 17 -8.90 4.59 -3.45
CA ILE A 17 -9.33 4.23 -2.09
C ILE A 17 -8.30 3.30 -1.42
N ILE A 18 -7.78 2.30 -2.14
CA ILE A 18 -6.71 1.42 -1.64
C ILE A 18 -5.44 2.23 -1.33
N SER A 19 -5.07 3.16 -2.22
CA SER A 19 -3.94 4.08 -2.06
C SER A 19 -4.08 4.89 -0.76
N ALA A 20 -5.24 5.52 -0.54
CA ALA A 20 -5.53 6.27 0.69
C ALA A 20 -5.52 5.37 1.95
N ALA A 21 -6.02 4.14 1.87
CA ALA A 21 -6.02 3.20 2.98
C ALA A 21 -4.62 2.71 3.37
N LEU A 22 -3.68 2.73 2.42
CA LEU A 22 -2.29 2.30 2.57
C LEU A 22 -1.29 3.46 2.72
N GLN A 23 -1.75 4.70 2.68
CA GLN A 23 -0.91 5.87 2.88
C GLN A 23 -0.15 5.77 4.21
N ASP A 24 1.17 5.98 4.16
CA ASP A 24 2.11 5.87 5.28
C ASP A 24 2.21 4.48 5.92
N SER A 25 1.82 3.46 5.15
CA SER A 25 2.10 2.07 5.51
C SER A 25 3.59 1.79 5.36
N VAL A 26 4.09 0.93 6.25
CA VAL A 26 5.49 0.50 6.22
C VAL A 26 5.54 -1.00 5.97
N LEU A 27 6.46 -1.42 5.13
CA LEU A 27 6.73 -2.83 4.84
C LEU A 27 8.24 -3.07 4.76
N ARG A 28 8.64 -4.32 4.99
CA ARG A 28 10.02 -4.73 4.74
C ARG A 28 10.15 -5.20 3.30
N VAL A 29 11.34 -5.07 2.72
CA VAL A 29 11.62 -5.57 1.37
C VAL A 29 11.35 -7.08 1.27
N GLY A 30 11.70 -7.85 2.30
CA GLY A 30 11.43 -9.29 2.37
C GLY A 30 9.95 -9.66 2.54
N ASP A 31 9.07 -8.69 2.80
CA ASP A 31 7.62 -8.90 2.88
C ASP A 31 6.93 -8.69 1.51
N MET A 32 7.69 -8.55 0.41
CA MET A 32 7.20 -8.44 -0.97
C MET A 32 7.59 -9.66 -1.81
N ALA A 33 6.74 -10.01 -2.78
CA ALA A 33 7.00 -11.08 -3.73
C ALA A 33 6.40 -10.78 -5.11
N TRP A 34 7.17 -11.06 -6.17
CA TRP A 34 6.64 -11.19 -7.53
C TRP A 34 6.61 -12.68 -7.89
N LEU A 35 5.43 -13.16 -8.26
CA LEU A 35 5.14 -14.54 -8.63
C LEU A 35 4.78 -14.56 -10.13
N PRO A 36 5.78 -14.59 -11.03
CA PRO A 36 5.53 -14.48 -12.47
C PRO A 36 4.68 -15.63 -13.02
N GLY A 37 4.76 -16.84 -12.46
CA GLY A 37 3.90 -17.96 -12.86
C GLY A 37 2.43 -17.80 -12.47
N GLN A 38 2.11 -16.83 -11.62
CA GLN A 38 0.73 -16.49 -11.20
C GLN A 38 0.31 -15.11 -11.69
N HIS A 39 1.15 -14.41 -12.45
CA HIS A 39 0.95 -13.00 -12.85
C HIS A 39 0.60 -12.11 -11.63
N ARG A 40 1.30 -12.30 -10.50
CA ARG A 40 0.93 -11.65 -9.23
C ARG A 40 2.10 -10.93 -8.58
N PHE A 41 1.85 -9.71 -8.13
CA PHE A 41 2.69 -9.02 -7.15
C PHE A 41 1.97 -8.98 -5.81
N ALA A 42 2.65 -9.31 -4.70
CA ALA A 42 2.07 -9.29 -3.37
C ALA A 42 3.02 -8.62 -2.37
N ALA A 43 2.44 -7.96 -1.37
CA ALA A 43 3.17 -7.35 -0.27
C ALA A 43 2.38 -7.42 1.03
N VAL A 44 3.09 -7.49 2.16
CA VAL A 44 2.50 -7.34 3.50
C VAL A 44 2.98 -6.03 4.10
N ALA A 45 2.04 -5.18 4.52
CA ALA A 45 2.32 -3.86 5.06
C ALA A 45 1.67 -3.66 6.44
N ASN A 46 2.27 -2.81 7.26
CA ASN A 46 1.68 -2.32 8.49
C ASN A 46 1.06 -0.95 8.22
N ARG A 47 -0.23 -0.93 7.86
CA ARG A 47 -0.94 0.31 7.52
C ARG A 47 -1.43 1.02 8.77
N TYR A 48 -1.48 2.35 8.70
CA TYR A 48 -2.13 3.17 9.70
C TYR A 48 -3.64 3.24 9.41
N ARG A 49 -4.49 3.08 10.42
CA ARG A 49 -5.94 3.06 10.27
C ARG A 49 -6.52 4.47 10.24
N TRP A 50 -6.31 5.19 9.14
CA TRP A 50 -6.83 6.54 8.93
C TRP A 50 -8.35 6.63 9.10
N GLU A 51 -9.07 5.57 8.72
CA GLU A 51 -10.53 5.49 8.82
C GLU A 51 -11.04 5.59 10.27
N LYS A 52 -10.25 5.19 11.26
CA LYS A 52 -10.67 5.23 12.69
C LYS A 52 -10.52 6.61 13.31
N ILE A 53 -9.76 7.51 12.68
CA ILE A 53 -9.56 8.89 13.15
C ILE A 53 -10.20 9.94 12.22
N ALA A 54 -10.63 9.55 11.02
CA ALA A 54 -11.47 10.36 10.15
C ALA A 54 -12.74 10.82 10.90
N GLY A 55 -13.10 12.09 10.78
CA GLY A 55 -14.28 12.68 11.46
C GLY A 55 -14.06 13.12 12.91
N ARG A 56 -12.95 12.77 13.58
CA ARG A 56 -12.69 13.16 14.99
C ARG A 56 -12.03 14.53 15.18
N GLY A 57 -11.92 15.32 14.11
CA GLY A 57 -11.32 16.66 14.10
C GLY A 57 -9.80 16.70 14.30
N GLN A 58 -9.20 17.89 14.16
CA GLN A 58 -7.74 18.10 14.28
C GLN A 58 -7.15 17.68 15.64
N LYS A 59 -7.93 17.78 16.73
CA LYS A 59 -7.48 17.39 18.08
C LYS A 59 -7.23 15.88 18.20
N ALA A 60 -8.03 15.03 17.55
CA ALA A 60 -7.82 13.59 17.57
C ALA A 60 -6.63 13.15 16.71
N ARG A 61 -6.35 13.87 15.61
CA ARG A 61 -5.10 13.68 14.84
C ARG A 61 -3.87 14.06 15.67
N LYS A 62 -3.96 15.11 16.49
CA LYS A 62 -2.88 15.56 17.38
C LYS A 62 -2.72 14.73 18.67
N SER A 63 -3.72 13.95 19.07
CA SER A 63 -3.68 13.19 20.34
C SER A 63 -2.81 11.93 20.28
N GLY A 64 -2.28 11.57 19.10
CA GLY A 64 -1.37 10.43 18.95
C GLY A 64 -2.02 9.05 19.00
N ARG A 65 -3.35 8.96 19.20
CA ARG A 65 -4.05 7.69 19.45
C ARG A 65 -4.52 7.01 18.17
N GLY A 66 -3.57 6.76 17.28
CA GLY A 66 -3.78 5.96 16.08
C GLY A 66 -3.78 4.46 16.36
N GLN A 67 -4.19 3.70 15.35
CA GLN A 67 -4.06 2.25 15.34
C GLN A 67 -3.35 1.82 14.06
N ARG A 68 -2.56 0.74 14.15
CA ARG A 68 -1.99 0.06 13.01
C ARG A 68 -2.56 -1.34 12.91
N VAL A 69 -2.52 -1.89 11.69
CA VAL A 69 -2.94 -3.25 11.41
C VAL A 69 -2.02 -3.83 10.34
N ARG A 70 -1.77 -5.14 10.39
CA ARG A 70 -1.05 -5.83 9.32
C ARG A 70 -2.05 -6.11 8.21
N ALA A 71 -1.72 -5.72 6.99
CA ALA A 71 -2.57 -5.86 5.82
C ALA A 71 -1.79 -6.51 4.68
N GLY A 72 -2.46 -7.36 3.91
CA GLY A 72 -1.96 -7.91 2.67
C GLY A 72 -2.49 -7.11 1.49
N LEU A 73 -1.60 -6.74 0.57
CA LEU A 73 -1.92 -6.15 -0.72
C LEU A 73 -1.45 -7.13 -1.81
N HIS A 74 -2.28 -7.39 -2.81
CA HIS A 74 -1.79 -8.01 -4.03
C HIS A 74 -2.44 -7.39 -5.26
N PHE A 75 -1.75 -7.53 -6.38
CA PHE A 75 -2.20 -7.19 -7.71
C PHE A 75 -2.10 -8.44 -8.59
N ASP A 76 -3.14 -8.69 -9.36
CA ASP A 76 -3.22 -9.78 -10.35
C ASP A 76 -3.05 -9.24 -11.77
N GLY A 77 -2.81 -10.13 -12.74
CA GLY A 77 -2.55 -9.74 -14.14
C GLY A 77 -1.23 -8.99 -14.34
N ILE A 78 -0.27 -9.11 -13.43
CA ILE A 78 1.03 -8.45 -13.49
C ILE A 78 1.97 -9.18 -14.44
N LEU A 79 2.30 -8.51 -15.55
CA LEU A 79 3.19 -9.01 -16.61
C LEU A 79 4.66 -8.75 -16.30
N LYS A 80 4.96 -7.64 -15.62
CA LYS A 80 6.33 -7.22 -15.34
C LYS A 80 6.41 -6.38 -14.08
N VAL A 81 7.49 -6.56 -13.34
CA VAL A 81 7.82 -5.74 -12.17
C VAL A 81 9.19 -5.11 -12.36
N GLN A 82 9.26 -3.81 -12.14
CA GLN A 82 10.51 -3.04 -12.15
C GLN A 82 10.65 -2.32 -10.83
N VAL A 83 11.86 -2.32 -10.27
CA VAL A 83 12.15 -1.76 -8.96
C VAL A 83 13.27 -0.74 -9.09
N LYS A 84 13.12 0.40 -8.40
CA LYS A 84 14.12 1.47 -8.36
C LYS A 84 14.37 1.91 -6.92
N ASN A 85 15.64 2.09 -6.56
CA ASN A 85 16.10 2.55 -5.24
C ASN A 85 15.61 1.67 -4.06
N ILE A 86 15.47 0.36 -4.28
CA ILE A 86 15.19 -0.63 -3.22
C ILE A 86 16.29 -1.68 -3.27
N ALA A 87 16.90 -1.96 -2.11
CA ALA A 87 17.96 -2.96 -1.99
C ALA A 87 17.33 -4.34 -1.80
N LEU A 88 17.08 -5.06 -2.91
CA LEU A 88 16.43 -6.38 -2.90
C LEU A 88 17.23 -7.47 -2.17
N ASP A 89 18.53 -7.24 -1.96
CA ASP A 89 19.43 -8.08 -1.17
C ASP A 89 19.38 -7.79 0.35
N GLN A 90 18.63 -6.77 0.78
CA GLN A 90 18.48 -6.38 2.18
C GLN A 90 17.02 -6.58 2.64
N PRO A 91 16.61 -7.82 2.98
CA PRO A 91 15.21 -8.14 3.26
C PRO A 91 14.64 -7.39 4.47
N ASP A 92 15.49 -6.97 5.42
CA ASP A 92 15.09 -6.22 6.61
C ASP A 92 14.96 -4.70 6.37
N GLN A 93 15.34 -4.21 5.19
CA GLN A 93 15.14 -2.80 4.84
C GLN A 93 13.65 -2.46 4.92
N VAL A 94 13.30 -1.44 5.71
CA VAL A 94 11.94 -0.92 5.82
C VAL A 94 11.76 0.24 4.84
N ILE A 95 10.68 0.18 4.05
CA ILE A 95 10.25 1.23 3.13
C ILE A 95 8.85 1.71 3.52
N ALA A 96 8.56 3.00 3.27
CA ALA A 96 7.29 3.63 3.61
C ALA A 96 6.54 4.00 2.32
N LEU A 97 5.36 3.42 2.11
CA LEU A 97 4.52 3.68 0.94
C LEU A 97 3.81 5.02 1.11
N LEU A 98 3.98 5.91 0.13
CA LEU A 98 3.37 7.23 0.09
C LEU A 98 2.10 7.24 -0.76
N ALA A 99 2.15 6.59 -1.93
CA ALA A 99 1.04 6.57 -2.88
C ALA A 99 1.09 5.33 -3.77
N ILE A 100 -0.08 4.94 -4.26
CA ILE A 100 -0.26 4.08 -5.41
C ILE A 100 -0.92 4.92 -6.51
N GLU A 101 -0.28 4.97 -7.68
CA GLU A 101 -0.73 5.74 -8.84
C GLU A 101 -0.95 4.82 -10.04
N LEU A 102 -1.90 5.19 -10.91
CA LEU A 102 -2.26 4.47 -12.12
C LEU A 102 -1.97 5.32 -13.34
N GLU A 103 -1.27 4.75 -14.32
CA GLU A 103 -1.19 5.27 -15.67
C GLU A 103 -1.98 4.32 -16.59
N PRO A 104 -3.15 4.74 -17.12
CA PRO A 104 -3.93 3.93 -18.05
C PRO A 104 -3.18 3.71 -19.37
N GLY A 105 -3.21 2.47 -19.86
CA GLY A 105 -2.69 2.06 -21.16
C GLY A 105 -3.79 1.82 -22.19
N ALA A 106 -3.41 1.24 -23.33
CA ALA A 106 -4.36 0.84 -24.37
C ALA A 106 -5.15 -0.41 -23.97
N ASP A 107 -6.40 -0.52 -24.44
CA ASP A 107 -7.25 -1.72 -24.30
C ASP A 107 -7.44 -2.22 -22.86
N GLY A 108 -7.38 -1.31 -21.87
CA GLY A 108 -7.56 -1.63 -20.45
C GLY A 108 -6.28 -2.03 -19.72
N SER A 109 -5.16 -2.19 -20.42
CA SER A 109 -3.85 -2.34 -19.78
C SER A 109 -3.52 -1.14 -18.91
N ALA A 110 -2.65 -1.35 -17.93
CA ALA A 110 -2.25 -0.26 -17.04
C ALA A 110 -0.86 -0.44 -16.48
N VAL A 111 -0.32 0.67 -16.00
CA VAL A 111 0.90 0.70 -15.21
C VAL A 111 0.54 1.20 -13.82
N ILE A 112 0.88 0.41 -12.81
CA ILE A 112 0.63 0.75 -11.41
C ILE A 112 1.98 1.08 -10.76
N ASN A 113 2.10 2.29 -10.24
CA ASN A 113 3.30 2.78 -9.57
C ASN A 113 3.08 2.81 -8.06
N LEU A 114 3.86 2.03 -7.32
CA LEU A 114 3.96 2.11 -5.86
C LEU A 114 5.12 3.04 -5.53
N ILE A 115 4.81 4.18 -4.93
CA ILE A 115 5.74 5.27 -4.65
C ILE A 115 6.08 5.26 -3.17
N PHE A 116 7.36 5.19 -2.84
CA PHE A 116 7.85 5.11 -1.48
C PHE A 116 8.67 6.35 -1.11
N ALA A 117 8.72 6.65 0.19
CA ALA A 117 9.58 7.68 0.72
C ALA A 117 11.05 7.39 0.40
N GLY A 118 11.85 8.45 0.25
CA GLY A 118 13.26 8.33 -0.14
C GLY A 118 13.47 8.05 -1.63
N GLY A 119 12.45 8.24 -2.47
CA GLY A 119 12.54 8.09 -3.92
C GLY A 119 12.64 6.64 -4.39
N ALA A 120 12.15 5.70 -3.57
CA ALA A 120 11.99 4.30 -3.93
C ALA A 120 10.68 4.09 -4.71
N HIS A 121 10.71 3.24 -5.72
CA HIS A 121 9.55 3.00 -6.59
C HIS A 121 9.48 1.54 -7.03
N ILE A 122 8.26 1.01 -7.12
CA ILE A 122 7.97 -0.25 -7.80
C ILE A 122 6.94 0.04 -8.89
N ARG A 123 7.26 -0.35 -10.11
CA ARG A 123 6.40 -0.20 -11.28
C ARG A 123 5.92 -1.57 -11.71
N LEU A 124 4.60 -1.72 -11.81
CA LEU A 124 3.92 -2.95 -12.21
C LEU A 124 3.25 -2.71 -13.57
N GLU A 125 3.63 -3.47 -14.59
CA GLU A 125 2.88 -3.52 -15.85
C GLU A 125 1.79 -4.58 -15.71
N ALA A 126 0.53 -4.21 -15.94
CA ALA A 126 -0.64 -5.04 -15.69
C ALA A 126 -1.55 -5.13 -16.93
N GLU A 127 -2.17 -6.28 -17.12
CA GLU A 127 -3.19 -6.52 -18.15
C GLU A 127 -4.45 -5.68 -17.91
N CYS A 128 -4.80 -5.46 -16.64
CA CYS A 128 -5.86 -4.57 -16.18
C CYS A 128 -5.63 -4.17 -14.72
N VAL A 129 -6.48 -3.29 -14.20
CA VAL A 129 -6.51 -3.01 -12.75
C VAL A 129 -7.22 -4.16 -12.04
N ASP A 130 -6.47 -4.94 -11.27
CA ASP A 130 -7.00 -5.94 -10.35
C ASP A 130 -6.15 -5.94 -9.09
N ALA A 131 -6.69 -5.40 -8.00
CA ALA A 131 -6.00 -5.29 -6.72
C ALA A 131 -6.90 -5.64 -5.55
N VAL A 132 -6.32 -6.27 -4.53
CA VAL A 132 -7.03 -6.62 -3.29
C VAL A 132 -6.21 -6.19 -2.09
N LEU A 133 -6.87 -5.49 -1.16
CA LEU A 133 -6.34 -5.15 0.16
C LEU A 133 -7.15 -5.87 1.24
N SER A 134 -6.49 -6.50 2.20
CA SER A 134 -7.15 -7.18 3.33
C SER A 134 -6.37 -7.06 4.63
N ASP A 135 -7.04 -6.65 5.72
CA ASP A 135 -6.46 -6.68 7.06
C ASP A 135 -6.29 -8.14 7.53
N LEU A 136 -5.09 -8.50 7.96
CA LEU A 136 -4.69 -9.85 8.32
C LEU A 136 -4.67 -10.07 9.83
N SER A 137 -4.37 -9.05 10.62
CA SER A 137 -4.24 -9.13 12.08
C SER A 137 -5.35 -8.39 12.83
N ASP A 138 -5.37 -8.55 14.15
CA ASP A 138 -5.97 -7.54 15.02
C ASP A 138 -5.11 -6.26 15.01
N ASP A 139 -5.70 -5.15 15.43
CA ASP A 139 -5.05 -3.85 15.47
C ASP A 139 -4.23 -3.64 16.75
N TRP A 140 -3.22 -2.78 16.67
CA TRP A 140 -2.41 -2.36 17.82
C TRP A 140 -2.24 -0.83 17.85
N PRO A 141 -1.96 -0.23 19.03
CA PRO A 141 -1.74 1.20 19.13
C PRO A 141 -0.56 1.67 18.27
N ALA A 142 -0.76 2.74 17.51
CA ALA A 142 0.33 3.42 16.82
C ALA A 142 1.11 4.29 17.83
N LEU A 143 2.45 4.21 17.79
CA LEU A 143 3.31 5.04 18.64
C LEU A 143 3.29 6.53 18.24
N ARG A 144 3.07 6.81 16.95
CA ARG A 144 3.01 8.15 16.37
C ARG A 144 2.04 8.16 15.19
N VAL A 145 1.37 9.28 15.00
CA VAL A 145 0.65 9.54 13.73
C VAL A 145 1.70 9.82 12.66
N PRO A 146 1.58 9.26 11.45
CA PRO A 146 2.45 9.63 10.35
C PRO A 146 2.39 11.14 10.11
N ASP A 147 3.56 11.74 9.90
CA ASP A 147 3.72 13.16 9.59
C ASP A 147 4.85 13.24 8.57
N HIS A 148 4.47 13.48 7.32
CA HIS A 148 5.38 13.77 6.23
C HIS A 148 5.03 15.19 5.79
N ASN A 149 5.78 16.18 6.29
CA ASN A 149 5.72 17.52 5.73
C ASN A 149 6.01 17.38 4.23
N LEU A 150 5.02 17.73 3.41
CA LEU A 150 5.21 18.00 1.99
C LEU A 150 6.06 19.28 1.92
N SER A 151 7.38 19.13 2.04
CA SER A 151 8.36 20.18 1.80
C SER A 151 8.61 20.33 0.30
#